data_AF-A0A952WDK3-F1
#
_entry.id   AF-A0A952WDK3-F1
#
_cell.length_a   1.000
_cell.length_b   1.000
_cell.length_c   1.000
_cell.angle_alpha   90.00
_cell.angle_beta   90.00
_cell.angle_gamma   90.00
#
_symmetry.space_group_name_H-M   'P 1'
#
loop_
_entity.id
_entity.type
_entity.pdbx_description
1 polymer ?
#
loop_
_entity_poly.entity_id
_entity_poly.type
_entity_poly.pdbx_seq_one_letter_code
_entity_poly.pdbx_strand_id
1 'polypeptide(L)'
;MPRRCALLVFLAGLVLASLPVPVATGQDDPPARALELQSRAFAAIERGRYAEAEKLLREQLALDEQNFVIYYNLACVRALQNDGPGSADLVVEAVERGFVDVFQLQRDPHLALTRKEDKIKRLIDRWPEVLERHMEANLKGVRERFPDAPAKYHESRDERMRLVFRSAMDTTSTEQARADLARLFDWGIANVFPDFADPAKASHDAWCIVVLPYSRDFLRWAISSFGRDAVTGTSGIGGSYIHDTKRLVAQDLGATLRHEFFHVLHWRSTTRLGQDHPIWIQEGLCSLVEDYETGADGDLKPVPNWRTNISKRLTSSGRILAIQKLATIPRDRFTASSPLANYAQARTVFLYLWHKGKLKDWYAAYIEGYTSDPTGVKAIERVLGKPIAEVDKDYRAWIRGLPMVAEQIKPGKAGIGAEVDPGSGDGPVIAEIDRNGPARKAGLRRGDVITAIDGSPTRDLNELVRLLGERDVGDEVELSYRRGSTHGTVRLTLIRR
;
A
#
# COMPACT_ATOMS: atom_id res chain seq x y z
N MET A 1 -30.89 20.93 10.84
CA MET A 1 -29.45 21.22 10.97
C MET A 1 -28.83 21.18 9.59
N PRO A 2 -28.09 22.21 9.16
CA PRO A 2 -27.80 22.41 7.74
C PRO A 2 -26.83 21.34 7.24
N ARG A 3 -27.13 20.85 6.04
CA ARG A 3 -26.41 19.81 5.29
C ARG A 3 -24.94 20.22 5.15
N ARG A 4 -24.01 19.43 5.69
CA ARG A 4 -22.59 19.51 5.33
C ARG A 4 -22.53 19.28 3.81
N CYS A 5 -22.21 20.33 3.04
CA CYS A 5 -21.95 20.19 1.61
C CYS A 5 -20.82 19.18 1.43
N ALA A 6 -21.04 18.24 0.51
CA ALA A 6 -20.06 17.23 0.13
C ALA A 6 -18.74 17.90 -0.24
N LEU A 7 -17.65 17.29 0.23
CA LEU A 7 -16.25 17.66 0.02
C LEU A 7 -15.98 18.30 -1.36
N LEU A 8 -15.46 19.54 -1.34
CA LEU A 8 -14.40 19.93 -2.29
C LEU A 8 -13.28 18.90 -2.20
N VAL A 9 -12.59 18.65 -3.31
CA VAL A 9 -11.49 17.68 -3.38
C VAL A 9 -10.49 17.91 -2.24
N PHE A 10 -10.63 17.11 -1.19
CA PHE A 10 -9.52 16.71 -0.34
C PHE A 10 -8.75 15.69 -1.17
N LEU A 11 -7.86 16.17 -2.03
CA LEU A 11 -6.63 15.41 -2.25
C LEU A 11 -5.84 15.55 -0.96
N ALA A 12 -6.21 14.71 0.02
CA ALA A 12 -5.33 14.38 1.12
C ALA A 12 -4.13 13.64 0.50
N GLY A 13 -3.16 14.42 0.03
CA GLY A 13 -2.05 13.94 -0.78
C GLY A 13 -0.81 14.83 -0.74
N LEU A 14 -0.93 16.12 -0.40
CA LEU A 14 0.19 16.90 0.12
C LEU A 14 0.36 16.60 1.62
N VAL A 15 0.69 15.35 1.92
CA VAL A 15 1.34 15.00 3.19
C VAL A 15 2.68 14.40 2.81
N LEU A 16 3.67 15.28 2.84
CA LEU A 16 5.04 14.95 3.24
C LEU A 16 5.03 13.65 4.05
N ALA A 17 5.68 12.63 3.50
CA ALA A 17 6.38 11.64 4.28
C ALA A 17 6.73 12.23 5.66
N SER A 18 6.08 11.73 6.70
CA SER A 18 6.48 11.78 8.11
C SER A 18 7.58 12.82 8.41
N LEU A 19 7.19 14.08 8.60
CA LEU A 19 8.01 15.05 9.30
C LEU A 19 7.18 15.74 10.39
N PRO A 20 7.76 16.04 11.55
CA PRO A 20 7.15 16.95 12.50
C PRO A 20 6.89 18.28 11.79
N VAL A 21 5.66 18.79 11.88
CA VAL A 21 5.32 20.15 11.47
C VAL A 21 6.28 21.10 12.20
N PRO A 22 7.10 21.90 11.49
CA PRO A 22 7.90 22.91 12.15
C PRO A 22 6.93 23.91 12.80
N VAL A 23 7.21 24.26 14.06
CA VAL A 23 6.50 25.35 14.75
C VAL A 23 6.64 26.61 13.90
N ALA A 24 5.49 27.24 13.60
CA ALA A 24 5.38 28.41 12.75
C ALA A 24 6.40 29.50 13.10
N THR A 25 7.21 29.88 12.12
CA THR A 25 8.05 31.08 12.19
C THR A 25 7.81 31.92 10.93
N GLY A 26 6.94 32.92 11.04
CA GLY A 26 6.80 34.02 10.08
C GLY A 26 5.81 33.81 8.93
N GLN A 27 5.35 34.94 8.36
CA GLN A 27 4.47 35.05 7.19
C GLN A 27 5.17 34.72 5.85
N ASP A 28 6.46 34.36 5.87
CA ASP A 28 7.32 34.21 4.71
C ASP A 28 7.68 32.74 4.35
N ASP A 29 7.02 31.76 4.96
CA ASP A 29 7.21 30.34 4.63
C ASP A 29 6.23 29.88 3.51
N PRO A 30 6.70 29.57 2.28
CA PRO A 30 5.81 29.30 1.15
C PRO A 30 4.82 28.14 1.37
N PRO A 31 5.19 26.98 1.96
CA PRO A 31 4.25 25.92 2.30
C PRO A 31 3.20 26.33 3.34
N ALA A 32 3.59 27.04 4.41
CA ALA A 32 2.64 27.53 5.41
C ALA A 32 1.65 28.54 4.81
N ARG A 33 2.14 29.42 3.94
CA ARG A 33 1.31 30.37 3.20
C ARG A 33 0.33 29.67 2.26
N ALA A 34 0.77 28.64 1.52
CA ALA A 34 -0.10 27.87 0.65
C ALA A 34 -1.25 27.20 1.42
N LEU A 35 -0.96 26.63 2.60
CA LEU A 35 -1.97 26.01 3.47
C LEU A 35 -2.96 27.03 4.07
N GLU A 36 -2.48 28.21 4.45
CA GLU A 36 -3.32 29.32 4.90
C GLU A 36 -4.29 29.76 3.79
N LEU A 37 -3.77 29.97 2.57
CA LEU A 37 -4.56 30.36 1.40
C LEU A 37 -5.63 29.33 1.09
N GLN A 38 -5.29 28.04 1.10
CA GLN A 38 -6.24 26.94 0.91
C GLN A 38 -7.37 26.98 1.95
N SER A 39 -7.00 27.11 3.23
CA SER A 39 -7.97 27.13 4.33
C SER A 39 -8.95 28.30 4.21
N ARG A 40 -8.43 29.48 3.82
CA ARG A 40 -9.24 30.67 3.60
C ARG A 40 -10.13 30.55 2.36
N ALA A 41 -9.62 29.95 1.28
CA ALA A 41 -10.39 29.71 0.07
C ALA A 41 -11.59 28.81 0.36
N PHE A 42 -11.39 27.72 1.10
CA PHE A 42 -12.48 26.82 1.50
C PHE A 42 -13.53 27.52 2.37
N ALA A 43 -13.10 28.30 3.38
CA ALA A 43 -14.02 29.12 4.17
C ALA A 43 -14.78 30.17 3.34
N ALA A 44 -14.20 30.66 2.24
CA ALA A 44 -14.90 31.53 1.30
C ALA A 44 -15.95 30.76 0.48
N ILE A 45 -15.62 29.56 -0.01
CA ILE A 45 -16.57 28.71 -0.76
C ILE A 45 -17.77 28.32 0.11
N GLU A 46 -17.54 27.90 1.36
CA GLU A 46 -18.60 27.54 2.31
C GLU A 46 -19.57 28.69 2.59
N ARG A 47 -19.07 29.94 2.50
CA ARG A 47 -19.86 31.17 2.69
C ARG A 47 -20.44 31.72 1.38
N GLY A 48 -20.29 31.01 0.26
CA GLY A 48 -20.77 31.45 -1.05
C GLY A 48 -19.96 32.62 -1.66
N ARG A 49 -18.79 32.96 -1.10
CA ARG A 49 -17.94 34.07 -1.56
C ARG A 49 -16.97 33.60 -2.65
N TYR A 50 -17.51 33.19 -3.79
CA TYR A 50 -16.73 32.51 -4.84
C TYR A 50 -15.65 33.40 -5.49
N ALA A 51 -15.92 34.70 -5.70
CA ALA A 51 -14.91 35.61 -6.23
C ALA A 51 -13.69 35.77 -5.31
N GLU A 52 -13.91 35.75 -3.98
CA GLU A 52 -12.83 35.76 -3.00
C GLU A 52 -12.08 34.42 -2.99
N ALA A 53 -12.80 33.30 -3.05
CA ALA A 53 -12.19 31.98 -3.16
C ALA A 53 -11.30 31.86 -4.39
N GLU A 54 -11.76 32.34 -5.54
CA GLU A 54 -10.98 32.35 -6.78
C GLU A 54 -9.68 33.15 -6.62
N LYS A 55 -9.76 34.36 -6.04
CA LYS A 55 -8.59 35.19 -5.78
C LYS A 55 -7.58 34.45 -4.90
N LEU A 56 -8.03 33.84 -3.81
CA LEU A 56 -7.17 33.10 -2.88
C LEU A 56 -6.53 31.87 -3.54
N LEU A 57 -7.27 31.13 -4.37
CA LEU A 57 -6.73 30.00 -5.10
C LEU A 57 -5.74 30.42 -6.19
N ARG A 58 -5.94 31.58 -6.84
CA ARG A 58 -4.95 32.13 -7.79
C ARG A 58 -3.67 32.61 -7.09
N GLU A 59 -3.80 33.20 -5.91
CA GLU A 59 -2.65 33.50 -5.04
C GLU A 59 -1.91 32.21 -4.64
N GLN A 60 -2.65 31.15 -4.32
CA GLN A 60 -2.07 29.84 -4.01
C GLN A 60 -1.36 29.24 -5.22
N LEU A 61 -1.97 29.36 -6.41
CA LEU A 61 -1.42 28.82 -7.66
C LEU A 61 -0.07 29.46 -8.01
N ALA A 62 0.11 30.75 -7.72
CA ALA A 62 1.38 31.44 -7.93
C ALA A 62 2.53 30.91 -7.03
N LEU A 63 2.21 30.15 -5.97
CA LEU A 63 3.21 29.49 -5.12
C LEU A 63 3.57 28.09 -5.62
N ASP A 64 2.68 27.44 -6.36
CA ASP A 64 2.85 26.07 -6.85
C ASP A 64 2.04 25.85 -8.14
N GLU A 65 2.61 26.30 -9.26
CA GLU A 65 1.95 26.29 -10.57
C GLU A 65 1.70 24.88 -11.12
N GLN A 66 2.36 23.86 -10.57
CA GLN A 66 2.22 22.46 -11.01
C GLN A 66 1.13 21.71 -10.25
N ASN A 67 0.54 22.32 -9.23
CA ASN A 67 -0.41 21.68 -8.36
C ASN A 67 -1.80 21.53 -9.00
N PHE A 68 -2.07 20.36 -9.57
CA PHE A 68 -3.36 20.08 -10.22
C PHE A 68 -4.57 20.23 -9.27
N VAL A 69 -4.38 20.10 -7.95
CA VAL A 69 -5.45 20.29 -6.95
C VAL A 69 -5.98 21.71 -6.99
N ILE A 70 -5.08 22.69 -7.17
CA ILE A 70 -5.46 24.11 -7.22
C ILE A 70 -6.27 24.39 -8.49
N TYR A 71 -5.87 23.86 -9.64
CA TYR A 71 -6.64 23.97 -10.90
C TYR A 71 -8.02 23.34 -10.78
N TYR A 72 -8.11 22.14 -10.20
CA TYR A 72 -9.39 21.47 -10.00
C TYR A 72 -10.30 22.30 -9.08
N ASN A 73 -9.78 22.81 -7.96
CA ASN A 73 -10.55 23.65 -7.05
C ASN A 73 -10.98 24.98 -7.69
N LEU A 74 -10.12 25.61 -8.50
CA LEU A 74 -10.48 26.78 -9.30
C LEU A 74 -11.60 26.45 -10.30
N ALA A 75 -11.56 25.27 -10.92
CA ALA A 75 -12.61 24.82 -11.81
C ALA A 75 -13.96 24.72 -11.08
N CYS A 76 -13.99 24.16 -9.86
CA CYS A 76 -15.18 24.11 -9.03
C CYS A 76 -15.71 25.52 -8.70
N VAL A 77 -14.82 26.45 -8.34
CA VAL A 77 -15.20 27.84 -8.03
C VAL A 77 -15.78 28.55 -9.25
N ARG A 78 -15.17 28.40 -10.44
CA ARG A 78 -15.69 28.96 -11.69
C ARG A 78 -17.06 28.40 -12.05
N ALA A 79 -17.24 27.09 -11.91
CA ALA A 79 -18.53 26.44 -12.16
C ALA A 79 -19.62 26.99 -11.22
N LEU A 80 -19.30 27.20 -9.94
CA LEU A 80 -20.20 27.81 -8.94
C LEU A 80 -20.55 29.27 -9.26
N GLN A 81 -19.71 29.97 -10.04
CA GLN A 81 -20.00 31.30 -10.58
C GLN A 81 -20.78 31.27 -11.90
N ASN A 82 -21.23 30.10 -12.35
CA ASN A 82 -21.87 29.85 -13.64
C ASN A 82 -20.95 30.05 -14.86
N ASP A 83 -19.63 30.02 -14.67
CA ASP A 83 -18.65 30.03 -15.77
C ASP A 83 -18.29 28.59 -16.16
N GLY A 84 -19.16 27.97 -16.97
CA GLY A 84 -18.96 26.62 -17.52
C GLY A 84 -17.70 26.51 -18.40
N PRO A 85 -17.52 27.38 -19.40
CA PRO A 85 -16.35 27.34 -20.28
C PRO A 85 -15.01 27.52 -19.55
N GLY A 86 -14.92 28.52 -18.66
CA GLY A 86 -13.69 28.77 -17.90
C GLY A 86 -13.42 27.69 -16.85
N SER A 87 -14.46 27.11 -16.27
CA SER A 87 -14.32 25.90 -15.44
C SER A 87 -13.77 24.73 -16.24
N ALA A 88 -14.26 24.52 -17.47
CA ALA A 88 -13.83 23.40 -18.30
C ALA A 88 -12.36 23.53 -18.74
N ASP A 89 -11.88 24.73 -19.03
CA ASP A 89 -10.45 24.96 -19.30
C ASP A 89 -9.58 24.59 -18.09
N LEU A 90 -10.01 24.94 -16.88
CA LEU A 90 -9.29 24.58 -15.65
C LEU A 90 -9.31 23.07 -15.34
N VAL A 91 -10.37 22.35 -15.70
CA VAL A 91 -10.39 20.88 -15.59
C VAL A 91 -9.37 20.25 -16.54
N VAL A 92 -9.27 20.75 -17.78
CA VAL A 92 -8.27 20.27 -18.73
C VAL A 92 -6.85 20.52 -18.21
N GLU A 93 -6.57 21.71 -17.68
CA GLU A 93 -5.29 22.02 -17.03
C GLU A 93 -5.00 21.12 -15.83
N ALA A 94 -6.00 20.85 -14.98
CA ALA A 94 -5.84 19.93 -13.86
C ALA A 94 -5.46 18.53 -14.35
N VAL A 95 -6.11 18.05 -15.41
CA VAL A 95 -5.78 16.76 -16.04
C VAL A 95 -4.34 16.78 -16.54
N GLU A 96 -3.96 17.74 -17.37
CA GLU A 96 -2.59 17.84 -17.92
C GLU A 96 -1.50 17.85 -16.83
N ARG A 97 -1.82 18.33 -15.63
CA ARG A 97 -0.91 18.43 -14.48
C ARG A 97 -0.95 17.26 -13.51
N GLY A 98 -1.78 16.25 -13.75
CA GLY A 98 -1.75 14.99 -12.99
C GLY A 98 -3.08 14.53 -12.43
N PHE A 99 -4.19 15.23 -12.66
CA PHE A 99 -5.50 14.76 -12.24
C PHE A 99 -5.95 13.54 -13.05
N VAL A 100 -6.04 12.38 -12.39
CA VAL A 100 -6.34 11.09 -13.03
C VAL A 100 -7.57 10.37 -12.43
N ASP A 101 -8.44 11.09 -11.72
CA ASP A 101 -9.66 10.55 -11.10
C ASP A 101 -10.95 10.96 -11.85
N VAL A 102 -11.34 10.19 -12.86
CA VAL A 102 -12.60 10.43 -13.58
C VAL A 102 -13.83 10.24 -12.70
N PHE A 103 -13.76 9.37 -11.69
CA PHE A 103 -14.91 9.08 -10.84
C PHE A 103 -15.27 10.30 -10.01
N GLN A 104 -14.26 11.00 -9.49
CA GLN A 104 -14.43 12.29 -8.86
C GLN A 104 -14.98 13.32 -9.86
N LEU A 105 -14.40 13.44 -11.06
CA LEU A 105 -14.89 14.39 -12.07
C LEU A 105 -16.36 14.15 -12.42
N GLN A 106 -16.81 12.90 -12.49
CA GLN A 106 -18.19 12.51 -12.79
C GLN A 106 -19.15 12.75 -11.61
N ARG A 107 -18.71 12.49 -10.37
CA ARG A 107 -19.52 12.57 -9.15
C ARG A 107 -19.63 13.99 -8.58
N ASP A 108 -18.60 14.82 -8.76
CA ASP A 108 -18.48 16.11 -8.10
C ASP A 108 -19.67 17.04 -8.43
N PRO A 109 -20.51 17.42 -7.46
CA PRO A 109 -21.68 18.25 -7.74
C PRO A 109 -21.31 19.65 -8.23
N HIS A 110 -20.13 20.17 -7.87
CA HIS A 110 -19.71 21.52 -8.25
C HIS A 110 -19.39 21.62 -9.74
N LEU A 111 -18.96 20.52 -10.37
CA LEU A 111 -18.64 20.48 -11.80
C LEU A 111 -19.82 20.04 -12.68
N ALA A 112 -21.06 20.04 -12.16
CA ALA A 112 -22.23 19.62 -12.93
C ALA A 112 -22.50 20.48 -14.17
N LEU A 113 -22.22 21.79 -14.10
CA LEU A 113 -22.26 22.68 -15.27
C LEU A 113 -21.13 22.34 -16.24
N THR A 114 -19.91 22.24 -15.73
CA THR A 114 -18.67 21.95 -16.47
C THR A 114 -18.74 20.66 -17.28
N ARG A 115 -19.34 19.60 -16.73
CA ARG A 115 -19.53 18.32 -17.44
C ARG A 115 -20.41 18.41 -18.67
N LYS A 116 -21.22 19.47 -18.82
CA LYS A 116 -22.06 19.67 -20.02
C LYS A 116 -21.27 20.25 -21.19
N GLU A 117 -20.08 20.80 -20.93
CA GLU A 117 -19.20 21.33 -21.97
C GLU A 117 -18.67 20.20 -22.86
N ASP A 118 -18.74 20.39 -24.18
CA ASP A 118 -18.37 19.33 -25.13
C ASP A 118 -16.89 18.92 -25.03
N LYS A 119 -16.03 19.84 -24.61
CA LYS A 119 -14.61 19.54 -24.36
C LYS A 119 -14.44 18.54 -23.21
N ILE A 120 -15.28 18.63 -22.16
CA ILE A 120 -15.23 17.74 -21.00
C ILE A 120 -15.86 16.39 -21.32
N LYS A 121 -16.95 16.36 -22.09
CA LYS A 121 -17.52 15.09 -22.58
C LYS A 121 -16.48 14.29 -23.37
N ARG A 122 -15.83 14.93 -24.36
CA ARG A 122 -14.75 14.30 -25.15
C ARG A 122 -13.57 13.84 -24.29
N LEU A 123 -13.21 14.61 -23.26
CA LEU A 123 -12.15 14.27 -22.32
C LEU A 123 -12.50 12.99 -21.54
N ILE A 124 -13.73 12.89 -21.03
CA ILE A 124 -14.23 11.72 -20.30
C ILE A 124 -14.34 10.51 -21.23
N ASP A 125 -14.87 10.67 -22.44
CA ASP A 125 -15.03 9.58 -23.42
C ASP A 125 -13.68 8.96 -23.82
N ARG A 126 -12.61 9.76 -23.77
CA ARG A 126 -11.24 9.35 -24.11
C ARG A 126 -10.35 9.20 -22.86
N TRP A 127 -10.94 8.98 -21.69
CA TRP A 127 -10.19 8.87 -20.44
C TRP A 127 -9.09 7.80 -20.45
N PRO A 128 -9.27 6.61 -21.06
CA PRO A 128 -8.18 5.65 -21.16
C PRO A 128 -6.92 6.21 -21.83
N GLU A 129 -7.07 7.06 -22.85
CA GLU A 129 -5.94 7.70 -23.53
C GLU A 129 -5.26 8.78 -22.66
N VAL A 130 -6.03 9.46 -21.80
CA VAL A 130 -5.48 10.35 -20.77
C VAL A 130 -4.57 9.55 -19.85
N LEU A 131 -5.07 8.42 -19.33
CA LEU A 131 -4.32 7.56 -18.42
C LEU A 131 -3.04 7.00 -19.06
N GLU A 132 -3.05 6.63 -20.35
CA GLU A 132 -1.84 6.22 -21.08
C GLU A 132 -0.79 7.33 -21.13
N ARG A 133 -1.19 8.57 -21.46
CA ARG A 133 -0.25 9.72 -21.50
C ARG A 133 0.36 10.00 -20.14
N HIS A 134 -0.44 9.94 -19.08
CA HIS A 134 0.05 10.11 -17.71
C HIS A 134 1.00 8.99 -17.30
N MET A 135 0.68 7.75 -17.66
CA MET A 135 1.54 6.59 -17.40
C MET A 135 2.91 6.77 -18.05
N GLU A 136 2.97 7.14 -19.33
CA GLU A 136 4.23 7.35 -20.05
C GLU A 136 5.07 8.50 -19.47
N ALA A 137 4.43 9.62 -19.12
CA ALA A 137 5.10 10.74 -18.45
C ALA A 137 5.65 10.33 -17.08
N ASN A 138 4.88 9.54 -16.33
CA ASN A 138 5.28 9.02 -15.03
C ASN A 138 6.47 8.06 -15.16
N LEU A 139 6.40 7.12 -16.11
CA LEU A 139 7.45 6.14 -16.39
C LEU A 139 8.76 6.84 -16.82
N LYS A 140 8.66 7.91 -17.61
CA LYS A 140 9.82 8.76 -17.94
C LYS A 140 10.50 9.30 -16.67
N GLY A 141 9.73 9.91 -15.76
CA GLY A 141 10.28 10.40 -14.49
C GLY A 141 10.87 9.29 -13.60
N VAL A 142 10.28 8.09 -13.66
CA VAL A 142 10.83 6.90 -12.97
C VAL A 142 12.17 6.48 -13.57
N ARG A 143 12.32 6.46 -14.90
CA ARG A 143 13.61 6.15 -15.57
C ARG A 143 14.71 7.15 -15.21
N GLU A 144 14.37 8.42 -15.03
CA GLU A 144 15.31 9.46 -14.56
C GLU A 144 15.70 9.24 -13.09
N ARG A 145 14.74 8.83 -12.24
CA ARG A 145 14.99 8.55 -10.82
C ARG A 145 15.78 7.25 -10.58
N PHE A 146 15.53 6.24 -11.40
CA PHE A 146 16.10 4.88 -11.34
C PHE A 146 16.79 4.53 -12.67
N PRO A 147 17.99 5.08 -12.94
CA PRO A 147 18.66 4.92 -14.24
C PRO A 147 19.26 3.53 -14.45
N ASP A 148 19.42 3.11 -15.72
CA ASP A 148 19.98 1.79 -16.12
C ASP A 148 21.50 1.61 -15.87
N ALA A 149 22.16 2.57 -15.23
CA ALA A 149 23.60 2.53 -14.98
C ALA A 149 23.90 2.33 -13.48
N PRO A 150 24.72 1.34 -13.10
CA PRO A 150 25.59 0.50 -13.95
C PRO A 150 24.96 -0.81 -14.47
N ALA A 151 23.72 -1.14 -14.07
CA ALA A 151 23.04 -2.37 -14.50
C ALA A 151 21.58 -2.06 -14.91
N LYS A 152 21.10 -2.78 -15.92
CA LYS A 152 19.89 -2.44 -16.67
C LYS A 152 18.64 -2.92 -15.93
N TYR A 153 17.63 -2.06 -15.84
CA TYR A 153 16.29 -2.45 -15.42
C TYR A 153 15.53 -3.04 -16.62
N HIS A 154 14.75 -4.10 -16.39
CA HIS A 154 13.75 -4.55 -17.35
C HIS A 154 12.39 -3.98 -17.02
N GLU A 155 11.63 -3.72 -18.08
CA GLU A 155 10.27 -3.19 -17.97
C GLU A 155 9.29 -4.19 -18.56
N SER A 156 8.14 -4.30 -17.91
CA SER A 156 7.03 -5.12 -18.38
C SER A 156 5.71 -4.51 -17.92
N ARG A 157 4.60 -4.91 -18.54
CA ARG A 157 3.28 -4.34 -18.24
C ARG A 157 2.23 -5.41 -18.02
N ASP A 158 1.26 -5.09 -17.19
CA ASP A 158 0.08 -5.89 -16.91
C ASP A 158 -1.18 -5.03 -17.09
N GLU A 159 -1.90 -5.30 -18.18
CA GLU A 159 -3.12 -4.55 -18.54
C GLU A 159 -4.24 -4.76 -17.53
N ARG A 160 -4.41 -6.00 -17.06
CA ARG A 160 -5.49 -6.41 -16.17
C ARG A 160 -5.38 -5.72 -14.82
N MET A 161 -4.17 -5.72 -14.26
CA MET A 161 -3.88 -5.05 -12.99
C MET A 161 -3.54 -3.56 -13.17
N ARG A 162 -3.48 -3.04 -14.41
CA ARG A 162 -3.05 -1.66 -14.71
C ARG A 162 -1.72 -1.32 -14.04
N LEU A 163 -0.72 -2.18 -14.23
CA LEU A 163 0.62 -2.02 -13.65
C LEU A 163 1.69 -1.95 -14.74
N VAL A 164 2.69 -1.11 -14.53
CA VAL A 164 3.96 -1.15 -15.28
C VAL A 164 5.08 -1.43 -14.31
N PHE A 165 5.82 -2.50 -14.54
CA PHE A 165 6.97 -2.88 -13.74
C PHE A 165 8.24 -2.29 -14.34
N ARG A 166 9.10 -1.76 -13.47
CA ARG A 166 10.51 -1.45 -13.75
C ARG A 166 11.33 -2.14 -12.68
N SER A 167 12.01 -3.22 -13.04
CA SER A 167 12.65 -4.12 -12.10
C SER A 167 14.15 -4.26 -12.38
N ALA A 168 14.93 -4.23 -11.32
CA ALA A 168 16.36 -4.51 -11.28
C ALA A 168 16.66 -5.96 -10.87
N MET A 169 15.61 -6.71 -10.50
CA MET A 169 15.68 -8.07 -9.98
C MET A 169 15.93 -9.08 -11.10
N ASP A 170 16.20 -10.35 -10.76
CA ASP A 170 16.22 -11.40 -11.79
C ASP A 170 14.88 -11.48 -12.55
N THR A 171 14.91 -11.76 -13.87
CA THR A 171 13.70 -11.84 -14.70
C THR A 171 12.75 -12.93 -14.22
N THR A 172 13.27 -14.10 -13.84
CA THR A 172 12.45 -15.21 -13.33
C THR A 172 11.78 -14.81 -12.02
N SER A 173 12.55 -14.22 -11.09
CA SER A 173 12.02 -13.72 -9.82
C SER A 173 10.97 -12.62 -10.01
N THR A 174 11.18 -11.74 -10.99
CA THR A 174 10.20 -10.68 -11.33
C THR A 174 8.89 -11.28 -11.84
N GLU A 175 8.94 -12.22 -12.78
CA GLU A 175 7.74 -12.85 -13.32
C GLU A 175 7.00 -13.69 -12.25
N GLN A 176 7.72 -14.34 -11.35
CA GLN A 176 7.13 -15.00 -10.18
C GLN A 176 6.42 -14.02 -9.24
N ALA A 177 7.02 -12.85 -8.98
CA ALA A 177 6.39 -11.80 -8.18
C ALA A 177 5.14 -11.24 -8.88
N ARG A 178 5.18 -11.05 -10.21
CA ARG A 178 4.00 -10.63 -11.00
C ARG A 178 2.86 -11.63 -10.91
N ALA A 179 3.15 -12.92 -11.03
CA ALA A 179 2.16 -13.98 -10.86
C ALA A 179 1.59 -14.02 -9.43
N ASP A 180 2.40 -13.68 -8.43
CA ASP A 180 1.97 -13.55 -7.04
C ASP A 180 1.00 -12.38 -6.85
N LEU A 181 1.33 -11.21 -7.41
CA LEU A 181 0.43 -10.06 -7.39
C LEU A 181 -0.88 -10.33 -8.15
N ALA A 182 -0.84 -11.10 -9.24
CA ALA A 182 -2.05 -11.50 -9.95
C ALA A 182 -2.97 -12.39 -9.10
N ARG A 183 -2.41 -13.35 -8.34
CA ARG A 183 -3.20 -14.15 -7.38
C ARG A 183 -3.78 -13.28 -6.27
N LEU A 184 -2.98 -12.36 -5.74
CA LEU A 184 -3.40 -11.44 -4.69
C LEU A 184 -4.49 -10.47 -5.19
N PHE A 185 -4.40 -10.01 -6.43
CA PHE A 185 -5.43 -9.21 -7.11
C PHE A 185 -6.77 -9.97 -7.14
N ASP A 186 -6.74 -11.22 -7.60
CA ASP A 186 -7.93 -12.06 -7.72
C ASP A 186 -8.55 -12.36 -6.37
N TRP A 187 -7.71 -12.69 -5.38
CA TRP A 187 -8.16 -12.88 -4.01
C TRP A 187 -8.78 -11.61 -3.42
N GLY A 188 -8.16 -10.44 -3.63
CA GLY A 188 -8.63 -9.16 -3.11
C GLY A 188 -10.02 -8.80 -3.66
N ILE A 189 -10.25 -8.99 -4.96
CA ILE A 189 -11.55 -8.77 -5.59
C ILE A 189 -12.59 -9.76 -5.06
N ALA A 190 -12.21 -11.03 -4.97
CA ALA A 190 -13.13 -12.07 -4.53
C ALA A 190 -13.56 -11.90 -3.06
N ASN A 191 -12.66 -11.44 -2.19
CA ASN A 191 -12.80 -11.52 -0.74
C ASN A 191 -12.87 -10.18 0.00
N VAL A 192 -12.51 -9.06 -0.64
CA VAL A 192 -12.44 -7.76 0.04
C VAL A 192 -13.17 -6.67 -0.73
N PHE A 193 -12.93 -6.51 -2.04
CA PHE A 193 -13.36 -5.34 -2.81
C PHE A 193 -14.53 -5.65 -3.76
N PRO A 194 -15.80 -5.68 -3.29
CA PRO A 194 -16.95 -5.98 -4.14
C PRO A 194 -17.18 -4.94 -5.25
N ASP A 195 -16.67 -3.71 -5.11
CA ASP A 195 -16.79 -2.65 -6.11
C ASP A 195 -15.95 -2.89 -7.38
N PHE A 196 -15.10 -3.93 -7.38
CA PHE A 196 -14.37 -4.40 -8.55
C PHE A 196 -15.19 -5.33 -9.46
N ALA A 197 -16.39 -5.72 -9.06
CA ALA A 197 -17.27 -6.58 -9.85
C ALA A 197 -17.71 -5.96 -11.18
N ASP A 198 -17.60 -4.63 -11.34
CA ASP A 198 -17.88 -3.93 -12.59
C ASP A 198 -16.58 -3.77 -13.42
N PRO A 199 -16.38 -4.59 -14.47
CA PRO A 199 -15.17 -4.53 -15.29
C PRO A 199 -15.10 -3.25 -16.15
N ALA A 200 -16.21 -2.54 -16.39
CA ALA A 200 -16.19 -1.31 -17.17
C ALA A 200 -15.37 -0.20 -16.48
N LYS A 201 -15.31 -0.24 -15.14
CA LYS A 201 -14.53 0.70 -14.33
C LYS A 201 -13.03 0.44 -14.36
N ALA A 202 -12.57 -0.77 -14.68
CA ALA A 202 -11.15 -1.10 -14.72
C ALA A 202 -10.38 -0.27 -15.78
N SER A 203 -11.05 0.06 -16.89
CA SER A 203 -10.49 0.94 -17.92
C SER A 203 -10.27 2.39 -17.45
N HIS A 204 -10.86 2.78 -16.32
CA HIS A 204 -10.76 4.12 -15.75
C HIS A 204 -9.84 4.19 -14.52
N ASP A 205 -9.30 3.06 -14.06
CA ASP A 205 -8.30 3.05 -12.99
C ASP A 205 -6.95 3.51 -13.53
N ALA A 206 -6.31 4.43 -12.80
CA ALA A 206 -4.97 4.90 -13.14
C ALA A 206 -3.93 3.76 -13.10
N TRP A 207 -2.98 3.84 -14.03
CA TRP A 207 -1.79 3.00 -14.05
C TRP A 207 -0.93 3.26 -12.81
N CYS A 208 -0.40 2.19 -12.22
CA CYS A 208 0.61 2.26 -11.17
C CYS A 208 1.97 1.80 -11.71
N ILE A 209 3.02 2.59 -11.49
CA ILE A 209 4.38 2.19 -11.80
C ILE A 209 4.97 1.46 -10.58
N VAL A 210 5.25 0.17 -10.74
CA VAL A 210 5.89 -0.69 -9.74
C VAL A 210 7.40 -0.69 -10.00
N VAL A 211 8.17 -0.15 -9.07
CA VAL A 211 9.63 -0.12 -9.12
C VAL A 211 10.18 -1.14 -8.13
N LEU A 212 11.00 -2.06 -8.63
CA LEU A 212 11.74 -3.04 -7.84
C LEU A 212 13.24 -2.72 -8.02
N PRO A 213 13.78 -1.75 -7.27
CA PRO A 213 15.09 -1.19 -7.54
C PRO A 213 16.25 -1.99 -6.94
N TYR A 214 17.46 -1.75 -7.45
CA TYR A 214 18.68 -2.16 -6.75
C TYR A 214 18.71 -1.56 -5.34
N SER A 215 19.26 -2.28 -4.36
CA SER A 215 19.29 -1.82 -2.96
C SER A 215 19.91 -0.42 -2.79
N ARG A 216 20.93 -0.08 -3.59
CA ARG A 216 21.53 1.27 -3.60
C ARG A 216 20.54 2.35 -4.05
N ASP A 217 19.76 2.07 -5.09
CA ASP A 217 18.79 3.01 -5.63
C ASP A 217 17.58 3.12 -4.71
N PHE A 218 17.16 2.01 -4.10
CA PHE A 218 16.18 2.00 -3.02
C PHE A 218 16.59 2.95 -1.90
N LEU A 219 17.80 2.80 -1.34
CA LEU A 219 18.29 3.64 -0.26
C LEU A 219 18.34 5.11 -0.66
N ARG A 220 18.79 5.43 -1.88
CA ARG A 220 18.81 6.81 -2.40
C ARG A 220 17.40 7.38 -2.50
N TRP A 221 16.45 6.59 -2.99
CA TRP A 221 15.05 6.97 -3.10
C TRP A 221 14.40 7.16 -1.73
N ALA A 222 14.61 6.23 -0.81
CA ALA A 222 14.06 6.30 0.54
C ALA A 222 14.57 7.54 1.28
N ILE A 223 15.88 7.80 1.24
CA ILE A 223 16.50 8.97 1.87
C ILE A 223 15.97 10.28 1.27
N SER A 224 15.83 10.37 -0.06
CA SER A 224 15.35 11.61 -0.66
C SER A 224 13.88 11.88 -0.38
N SER A 225 13.08 10.81 -0.24
CA SER A 225 11.62 10.92 -0.21
C SER A 225 11.09 11.01 1.22
N PHE A 226 11.78 10.38 2.17
CA PHE A 226 11.34 10.27 3.57
C PHE A 226 12.41 10.74 4.58
N GLY A 227 13.56 11.22 4.12
CA GLY A 227 14.67 11.64 4.99
C GLY A 227 15.57 10.48 5.43
N ARG A 228 16.66 10.80 6.13
CA ARG A 228 17.69 9.81 6.52
C ARG A 228 17.17 8.80 7.55
N ASP A 229 16.28 9.21 8.43
CA ASP A 229 15.79 8.36 9.52
C ASP A 229 14.94 7.18 8.99
N ALA A 230 14.35 7.34 7.80
CA ALA A 230 13.51 6.34 7.14
C ALA A 230 14.25 5.06 6.73
N VAL A 231 15.59 5.05 6.75
CA VAL A 231 16.42 3.86 6.45
C VAL A 231 17.22 3.38 7.66
N THR A 232 16.97 3.94 8.84
CA THR A 232 17.72 3.61 10.06
C THR A 232 16.84 2.88 11.09
N GLY A 233 17.41 1.88 11.76
CA GLY A 233 16.74 1.15 12.84
C GLY A 233 15.73 0.09 12.38
N THR A 234 14.98 -0.46 13.33
CA THR A 234 14.02 -1.56 13.14
C THR A 234 12.68 -1.14 12.52
N SER A 235 12.55 0.13 12.13
CA SER A 235 11.33 0.73 11.57
C SER A 235 11.61 1.39 10.22
N GLY A 236 12.70 1.00 9.56
CA GLY A 236 13.01 1.46 8.22
C GLY A 236 11.89 1.10 7.24
N ILE A 237 11.67 1.98 6.27
CA ILE A 237 10.68 1.78 5.22
C ILE A 237 11.17 0.65 4.31
N GLY A 238 10.35 -0.39 4.16
CA GLY A 238 10.63 -1.45 3.19
C GLY A 238 10.15 -1.10 1.78
N GLY A 239 9.10 -0.28 1.70
CA GLY A 239 8.51 0.16 0.45
C GLY A 239 7.44 1.21 0.71
N SER A 240 6.93 1.81 -0.36
CA SER A 240 5.81 2.74 -0.27
C SER A 240 5.06 2.81 -1.59
N TYR A 241 3.74 2.76 -1.51
CA TYR A 241 2.84 3.26 -2.52
C TYR A 241 2.47 4.72 -2.25
N ILE A 242 2.88 5.60 -3.15
CA ILE A 242 2.53 7.02 -3.11
C ILE A 242 1.34 7.24 -4.05
N HIS A 243 0.15 7.42 -3.47
CA HIS A 243 -1.09 7.55 -4.23
C HIS A 243 -1.01 8.66 -5.28
N ASP A 244 -0.60 9.86 -4.93
CA ASP A 244 -0.61 11.01 -5.86
C ASP A 244 0.23 10.76 -7.11
N THR A 245 1.43 10.20 -6.93
CA THR A 245 2.33 9.89 -8.04
C THR A 245 2.05 8.54 -8.69
N LYS A 246 1.12 7.73 -8.15
CA LYS A 246 0.81 6.37 -8.62
C LYS A 246 2.07 5.51 -8.78
N ARG A 247 2.96 5.58 -7.79
CA ARG A 247 4.23 4.83 -7.76
C ARG A 247 4.27 3.92 -6.55
N LEU A 248 4.56 2.65 -6.79
CA LEU A 248 4.91 1.67 -5.77
C LEU A 248 6.41 1.41 -5.88
N VAL A 249 7.16 1.61 -4.80
CA VAL A 249 8.56 1.21 -4.73
C VAL A 249 8.72 0.21 -3.59
N ALA A 250 9.30 -0.97 -3.84
CA ALA A 250 9.51 -2.00 -2.83
C ALA A 250 10.93 -2.56 -2.89
N GLN A 251 11.57 -2.73 -1.73
CA GLN A 251 12.93 -3.25 -1.63
C GLN A 251 13.04 -4.76 -1.87
N ASP A 252 11.94 -5.49 -1.71
CA ASP A 252 11.87 -6.95 -1.76
C ASP A 252 10.67 -7.42 -2.59
N LEU A 253 10.67 -8.70 -2.96
CA LEU A 253 9.59 -9.36 -3.70
C LEU A 253 8.54 -10.00 -2.79
N GLY A 254 8.68 -9.85 -1.47
CA GLY A 254 7.90 -10.55 -0.45
C GLY A 254 6.85 -9.67 0.20
N ALA A 255 6.83 -9.67 1.54
CA ALA A 255 5.78 -9.04 2.34
C ALA A 255 5.60 -7.55 2.01
N THR A 256 6.69 -6.82 1.75
CA THR A 256 6.63 -5.39 1.41
C THR A 256 5.89 -5.17 0.11
N LEU A 257 6.28 -5.87 -0.97
CA LEU A 257 5.65 -5.69 -2.28
C LEU A 257 4.15 -5.99 -2.22
N ARG A 258 3.76 -7.05 -1.49
CA ARG A 258 2.35 -7.40 -1.29
C ARG A 258 1.59 -6.34 -0.51
N HIS A 259 2.18 -5.83 0.57
CA HIS A 259 1.59 -4.77 1.40
C HIS A 259 1.30 -3.54 0.55
N GLU A 260 2.30 -3.01 -0.16
CA GLU A 260 2.16 -1.82 -0.97
C GLU A 260 1.26 -2.03 -2.20
N PHE A 261 1.25 -3.24 -2.77
CA PHE A 261 0.32 -3.56 -3.84
C PHE A 261 -1.13 -3.55 -3.35
N PHE A 262 -1.40 -4.03 -2.14
CA PHE A 262 -2.74 -4.00 -1.58
C PHE A 262 -3.21 -2.56 -1.30
N HIS A 263 -2.30 -1.63 -1.00
CA HIS A 263 -2.62 -0.20 -0.98
C HIS A 263 -3.10 0.29 -2.36
N VAL A 264 -2.51 -0.18 -3.47
CA VAL A 264 -2.98 0.17 -4.83
C VAL A 264 -4.45 -0.24 -5.00
N LEU A 265 -4.82 -1.45 -4.59
CA LEU A 265 -6.19 -1.96 -4.72
C LEU A 265 -7.17 -1.22 -3.83
N HIS A 266 -6.78 -1.01 -2.57
CA HIS A 266 -7.58 -0.26 -1.61
C HIS A 266 -7.83 1.17 -2.08
N TRP A 267 -6.79 1.84 -2.59
CA TRP A 267 -6.92 3.19 -3.14
C TRP A 267 -7.79 3.25 -4.40
N ARG A 268 -7.75 2.24 -5.26
CA ARG A 268 -8.68 2.15 -6.40
C ARG A 268 -10.13 2.03 -5.92
N SER A 269 -10.37 1.19 -4.91
CA SER A 269 -11.70 1.06 -4.31
C SER A 269 -12.18 2.41 -3.74
N THR A 270 -11.36 3.07 -2.93
CA THR A 270 -11.72 4.37 -2.34
C THR A 270 -11.92 5.47 -3.38
N THR A 271 -11.14 5.48 -4.46
CA THR A 271 -11.29 6.41 -5.60
C THR A 271 -12.65 6.21 -6.28
N ARG A 272 -12.98 4.96 -6.64
CA ARG A 272 -14.27 4.58 -7.24
C ARG A 272 -15.45 4.97 -6.34
N LEU A 273 -15.31 4.75 -5.03
CA LEU A 273 -16.36 5.00 -4.04
C LEU A 273 -16.45 6.47 -3.61
N GLY A 274 -15.37 7.23 -3.70
CA GLY A 274 -15.27 8.60 -3.16
C GLY A 274 -15.22 8.64 -1.64
N GLN A 275 -14.49 7.71 -1.04
CA GLN A 275 -14.38 7.55 0.41
C GLN A 275 -12.93 7.74 0.86
N ASP A 276 -12.71 8.27 2.06
CA ASP A 276 -11.37 8.32 2.68
C ASP A 276 -11.38 7.44 3.94
N HIS A 277 -10.82 6.24 3.82
CA HIS A 277 -10.87 5.26 4.91
C HIS A 277 -9.81 5.58 5.96
N PRO A 278 -10.09 5.39 7.26
CA PRO A 278 -9.12 5.65 8.33
C PRO A 278 -7.92 4.71 8.23
N ILE A 279 -6.77 5.20 8.71
CA ILE A 279 -5.46 4.53 8.62
C ILE A 279 -5.47 3.08 9.11
N TRP A 280 -6.23 2.76 10.16
CA TRP A 280 -6.26 1.40 10.71
C TRP A 280 -6.85 0.38 9.72
N ILE A 281 -7.79 0.81 8.86
CA ILE A 281 -8.34 -0.01 7.78
C ILE A 281 -7.30 -0.15 6.66
N GLN A 282 -6.67 0.97 6.27
CA GLN A 282 -5.65 0.97 5.22
C GLN A 282 -4.51 0.01 5.57
N GLU A 283 -3.85 0.23 6.70
CA GLU A 283 -2.70 -0.57 7.15
C GLU A 283 -3.10 -1.99 7.56
N GLY A 284 -4.29 -2.16 8.16
CA GLY A 284 -4.76 -3.46 8.59
C GLY A 284 -5.09 -4.41 7.44
N LEU A 285 -5.71 -3.91 6.37
CA LEU A 285 -5.97 -4.69 5.16
C LEU A 285 -4.68 -5.00 4.39
N CYS A 286 -3.75 -4.04 4.30
CA CYS A 286 -2.49 -4.26 3.58
C CYS A 286 -1.57 -5.23 4.34
N SER A 287 -1.50 -5.12 5.66
CA SER A 287 -0.74 -6.06 6.49
C SER A 287 -1.36 -7.45 6.58
N LEU A 288 -2.67 -7.60 6.31
CA LEU A 288 -3.33 -8.92 6.29
C LEU A 288 -2.66 -9.86 5.28
N VAL A 289 -2.29 -9.32 4.12
CA VAL A 289 -1.77 -10.07 2.97
C VAL A 289 -0.24 -10.11 2.90
N GLU A 290 0.44 -9.61 3.93
CA GLU A 290 1.90 -9.72 4.07
C GLU A 290 2.36 -11.17 4.05
N ASP A 291 1.59 -12.10 4.63
CA ASP A 291 1.89 -13.53 4.65
C ASP A 291 0.61 -14.35 4.40
N TYR A 292 0.71 -15.28 3.46
CA TYR A 292 -0.34 -16.24 3.15
C TYR A 292 0.23 -17.58 2.73
N GLU A 293 -0.61 -18.60 2.81
CA GLU A 293 -0.39 -19.89 2.17
C GLU A 293 -1.21 -19.97 0.88
N THR A 294 -0.73 -20.77 -0.06
CA THR A 294 -1.49 -21.14 -1.26
C THR A 294 -1.95 -22.59 -1.08
N GLY A 295 -3.27 -22.79 -1.00
CA GLY A 295 -3.86 -24.13 -0.92
C GLY A 295 -3.66 -24.94 -2.21
N ALA A 296 -3.93 -26.24 -2.16
CA ALA A 296 -3.80 -27.13 -3.31
C ALA A 296 -4.61 -26.67 -4.55
N ASP A 297 -5.75 -26.00 -4.31
CA ASP A 297 -6.62 -25.45 -5.37
C ASP A 297 -6.17 -24.07 -5.86
N GLY A 298 -5.02 -23.57 -5.40
CA GLY A 298 -4.50 -22.24 -5.70
C GLY A 298 -5.07 -21.11 -4.85
N ASP A 299 -5.96 -21.41 -3.89
CA ASP A 299 -6.61 -20.42 -3.04
C ASP A 299 -5.62 -19.79 -2.04
N LEU A 300 -5.65 -18.47 -1.94
CA LEU A 300 -4.78 -17.68 -1.07
C LEU A 300 -5.42 -17.55 0.31
N LYS A 301 -4.66 -17.92 1.35
CA LYS A 301 -5.14 -17.90 2.74
C LYS A 301 -4.20 -17.07 3.61
N PRO A 302 -4.60 -15.85 4.04
CA PRO A 302 -3.86 -15.10 5.04
C PRO A 302 -3.59 -15.93 6.29
N VAL A 303 -2.35 -15.95 6.76
CA VAL A 303 -1.90 -16.75 7.93
C VAL A 303 -1.34 -15.87 9.05
N PRO A 304 -1.16 -16.38 10.28
CA PRO A 304 -0.38 -15.69 11.29
C PRO A 304 1.05 -15.37 10.83
N ASN A 305 1.60 -14.22 11.24
CA ASN A 305 3.01 -13.88 11.03
C ASN A 305 3.64 -13.28 12.29
N TRP A 306 4.87 -12.77 12.19
CA TRP A 306 5.58 -12.15 13.31
C TRP A 306 4.80 -11.00 13.98
N ARG A 307 3.94 -10.28 13.25
CA ARG A 307 3.06 -9.25 13.83
C ARG A 307 1.98 -9.87 14.72
N THR A 308 1.50 -11.08 14.41
CA THR A 308 0.58 -11.82 15.29
C THR A 308 1.18 -12.01 16.69
N ASN A 309 2.49 -12.26 16.78
CA ASN A 309 3.17 -12.40 18.06
C ASN A 309 3.10 -11.11 18.88
N ILE A 310 3.18 -9.94 18.25
CA ILE A 310 3.02 -8.63 18.92
C ILE A 310 1.62 -8.52 19.53
N SER A 311 0.56 -8.77 18.74
CA SER A 311 -0.82 -8.74 19.24
C SER A 311 -1.04 -9.74 20.37
N LYS A 312 -0.43 -10.93 20.28
CA LYS A 312 -0.51 -11.96 21.33
C LYS A 312 0.18 -11.50 22.62
N ARG A 313 1.38 -10.91 22.54
CA ARG A 313 2.07 -10.31 23.69
C ARG A 313 1.30 -9.15 24.32
N LEU A 314 0.70 -8.28 23.49
CA LEU A 314 -0.15 -7.18 23.97
C LEU A 314 -1.41 -7.71 24.65
N THR A 315 -2.01 -8.76 24.11
CA THR A 315 -3.18 -9.43 24.71
C THR A 315 -2.84 -10.05 26.06
N SER A 316 -1.74 -10.80 26.15
CA SER A 316 -1.30 -11.44 27.40
C SER A 316 -0.92 -10.43 28.48
N SER A 317 -0.38 -9.27 28.09
CA SER A 317 -0.04 -8.18 29.03
C SER A 317 -1.19 -7.21 29.32
N GLY A 318 -2.40 -7.46 28.78
CA GLY A 318 -3.56 -6.59 28.98
C GLY A 318 -3.48 -5.23 28.28
N ARG A 319 -2.47 -5.00 27.42
CA ARG A 319 -2.21 -3.71 26.75
C ARG A 319 -2.85 -3.57 25.38
N ILE A 320 -3.41 -4.64 24.81
CA ILE A 320 -4.11 -4.56 23.52
C ILE A 320 -5.34 -3.64 23.63
N LEU A 321 -5.48 -2.71 22.69
CA LEU A 321 -6.54 -1.70 22.72
C LEU A 321 -7.89 -2.36 22.43
N ALA A 322 -8.99 -1.75 22.88
CA ALA A 322 -10.31 -2.08 22.34
C ALA A 322 -10.37 -1.73 20.84
N ILE A 323 -11.12 -2.49 20.05
CA ILE A 323 -11.22 -2.27 18.59
C ILE A 323 -11.73 -0.86 18.30
N GLN A 324 -12.74 -0.40 19.04
CA GLN A 324 -13.26 0.97 18.94
C GLN A 324 -12.19 2.04 19.16
N LYS A 325 -11.26 1.81 20.10
CA LYS A 325 -10.18 2.75 20.40
C LYS A 325 -9.13 2.74 19.30
N LEU A 326 -8.75 1.57 18.78
CA LEU A 326 -7.85 1.45 17.63
C LEU A 326 -8.45 2.17 16.40
N ALA A 327 -9.74 1.98 16.13
CA ALA A 327 -10.42 2.48 14.95
C ALA A 327 -10.55 4.02 14.89
N THR A 328 -10.28 4.69 16.01
CA THR A 328 -10.40 6.15 16.18
C THR A 328 -9.04 6.85 16.32
N ILE A 329 -7.93 6.11 16.23
CA ILE A 329 -6.59 6.71 16.28
C ILE A 329 -6.36 7.51 14.98
N PRO A 330 -6.04 8.82 15.09
CA PRO A 330 -5.68 9.63 13.92
C PRO A 330 -4.39 9.15 13.23
N ARG A 331 -4.25 9.42 11.92
CA ARG A 331 -3.13 8.97 11.08
C ARG A 331 -1.76 9.28 11.69
N ASP A 332 -1.53 10.54 12.08
CA ASP A 332 -0.29 11.02 12.68
C ASP A 332 0.09 10.23 13.94
N ARG A 333 -0.89 9.92 14.80
CA ARG A 333 -0.65 9.13 16.01
C ARG A 333 -0.49 7.64 15.72
N PHE A 334 -1.20 7.11 14.73
CA PHE A 334 -1.13 5.70 14.38
C PHE A 334 0.25 5.30 13.88
N THR A 335 0.88 6.17 13.09
CA THR A 335 2.21 5.96 12.50
C THR A 335 3.34 6.45 13.43
N ALA A 336 3.10 7.40 14.34
CA ALA A 336 4.12 7.87 15.28
C ALA A 336 4.17 7.09 16.61
N SER A 337 3.02 6.80 17.21
CA SER A 337 2.94 6.19 18.55
C SER A 337 2.88 4.67 18.48
N SER A 338 4.00 3.99 18.73
CA SER A 338 4.08 2.51 18.69
C SER A 338 3.53 1.90 17.39
N PRO A 339 4.02 2.32 16.20
CA PRO A 339 3.46 1.91 14.90
C PRO A 339 3.39 0.39 14.75
N LEU A 340 4.44 -0.33 15.17
CA LEU A 340 4.47 -1.80 15.11
C LEU A 340 3.31 -2.46 15.88
N ALA A 341 2.90 -1.89 17.02
CA ALA A 341 1.78 -2.40 17.81
C ALA A 341 0.43 -2.11 17.15
N ASN A 342 0.25 -0.91 16.60
CA ASN A 342 -0.99 -0.51 15.93
C ASN A 342 -1.22 -1.34 14.67
N TYR A 343 -0.18 -1.52 13.85
CA TYR A 343 -0.21 -2.33 12.64
C TYR A 343 -0.51 -3.79 12.98
N ALA A 344 0.19 -4.35 13.97
CA ALA A 344 -0.05 -5.70 14.44
C ALA A 344 -1.50 -5.92 14.90
N GLN A 345 -2.04 -5.00 15.69
CA GLN A 345 -3.41 -5.10 16.16
C GLN A 345 -4.39 -5.00 14.99
N ALA A 346 -4.28 -3.97 14.14
CA ALA A 346 -5.14 -3.77 12.98
C ALA A 346 -5.17 -5.00 12.07
N ARG A 347 -3.99 -5.51 11.71
CA ARG A 347 -3.83 -6.76 10.96
C ARG A 347 -4.66 -7.90 11.55
N THR A 348 -4.50 -8.14 12.86
CA THR A 348 -5.15 -9.28 13.51
C THR A 348 -6.67 -9.11 13.63
N VAL A 349 -7.21 -7.89 13.61
CA VAL A 349 -8.66 -7.67 13.50
C VAL A 349 -9.16 -8.15 12.14
N PHE A 350 -8.46 -7.82 11.05
CA PHE A 350 -8.85 -8.30 9.71
C PHE A 350 -8.62 -9.80 9.53
N LEU A 351 -7.55 -10.35 10.12
CA LEU A 351 -7.34 -11.80 10.15
C LEU A 351 -8.46 -12.52 10.92
N TYR A 352 -8.96 -11.91 12.00
CA TYR A 352 -10.12 -12.44 12.74
C TYR A 352 -11.38 -12.43 11.88
N LEU A 353 -11.68 -11.33 11.18
CA LEU A 353 -12.81 -11.25 10.26
C LEU A 353 -12.69 -12.27 9.11
N TRP A 354 -11.48 -12.45 8.56
CA TRP A 354 -11.19 -13.49 7.58
C TRP A 354 -11.48 -14.89 8.12
N HIS A 355 -10.95 -15.23 9.30
CA HIS A 355 -11.18 -16.54 9.93
C HIS A 355 -12.66 -16.78 10.29
N LYS A 356 -13.45 -15.73 10.49
CA LYS A 356 -14.90 -15.82 10.68
C LYS A 356 -15.69 -15.95 9.38
N GLY A 357 -15.03 -15.88 8.22
CA GLY A 357 -15.69 -15.83 6.91
C GLY A 357 -16.48 -14.54 6.69
N LYS A 358 -16.10 -13.45 7.38
CA LYS A 358 -16.84 -12.18 7.43
C LYS A 358 -16.10 -11.00 6.83
N LEU A 359 -14.89 -11.17 6.29
CA LEU A 359 -14.11 -10.06 5.74
C LEU A 359 -14.83 -9.34 4.58
N LYS A 360 -15.35 -10.10 3.61
CA LYS A 360 -16.09 -9.55 2.46
C LYS A 360 -17.38 -8.86 2.90
N ASP A 361 -18.17 -9.54 3.72
CA ASP A 361 -19.42 -9.02 4.29
C ASP A 361 -19.16 -7.72 5.05
N TRP A 362 -18.07 -7.68 5.83
CA TRP A 362 -17.68 -6.51 6.59
C TRP A 362 -17.35 -5.33 5.67
N TYR A 363 -16.50 -5.54 4.65
CA TYR A 363 -16.11 -4.46 3.75
C TYR A 363 -17.32 -3.91 2.99
N ALA A 364 -18.21 -4.79 2.50
CA ALA A 364 -19.46 -4.39 1.85
C ALA A 364 -20.36 -3.57 2.78
N ALA A 365 -20.56 -4.02 4.02
CA ALA A 365 -21.34 -3.28 5.02
C ALA A 365 -20.67 -1.95 5.41
N TYR A 366 -19.33 -1.91 5.43
CA TYR A 366 -18.56 -0.72 5.74
C TYR A 366 -18.72 0.35 4.66
N ILE A 367 -18.47 0.03 3.39
CA ILE A 367 -18.57 1.01 2.30
C ILE A 367 -20.00 1.52 2.09
N GLU A 368 -21.01 0.69 2.37
CA GLU A 368 -22.43 1.10 2.40
C GLU A 368 -22.71 2.07 3.56
N GLY A 369 -22.16 1.78 4.75
CA GLY A 369 -22.38 2.53 5.98
C GLY A 369 -21.41 3.70 6.22
N TYR A 370 -20.44 3.92 5.35
CA TYR A 370 -19.28 4.79 5.57
C TYR A 370 -19.64 6.20 6.07
N THR A 371 -20.63 6.84 5.46
CA THR A 371 -21.08 8.19 5.83
C THR A 371 -21.57 8.27 7.29
N SER A 372 -22.16 7.18 7.81
CA SER A 372 -22.72 7.13 9.16
C SER A 372 -21.72 6.63 10.21
N ASP A 373 -20.76 5.80 9.79
CA ASP A 373 -19.66 5.33 10.62
C ASP A 373 -18.39 5.14 9.77
N PRO A 374 -17.56 6.18 9.63
CA PRO A 374 -16.33 6.08 8.87
C PRO A 374 -15.29 5.18 9.54
N THR A 375 -15.49 4.82 10.83
CA THR A 375 -14.56 3.97 11.58
C THR A 375 -14.65 2.50 11.18
N GLY A 376 -15.79 2.05 10.66
CA GLY A 376 -16.05 0.65 10.28
C GLY A 376 -16.41 -0.27 11.44
N VAL A 377 -16.56 0.25 12.67
CA VAL A 377 -16.89 -0.54 13.85
C VAL A 377 -18.32 -1.06 13.82
N LYS A 378 -19.30 -0.23 13.42
CA LYS A 378 -20.70 -0.67 13.28
C LYS A 378 -20.84 -1.75 12.22
N ALA A 379 -20.00 -1.74 11.18
CA ALA A 379 -19.96 -2.80 10.20
C ALA A 379 -19.50 -4.12 10.82
N ILE A 380 -18.53 -4.11 11.76
CA ILE A 380 -18.14 -5.30 12.53
C ILE A 380 -19.31 -5.83 13.35
N GLU A 381 -19.99 -4.95 14.10
CA GLU A 381 -21.15 -5.33 14.90
C GLU A 381 -22.26 -5.95 14.05
N ARG A 382 -22.54 -5.35 12.89
CA ARG A 382 -23.54 -5.82 11.93
C ARG A 382 -23.24 -7.23 11.43
N VAL A 383 -22.02 -7.50 10.98
CA VAL A 383 -21.71 -8.80 10.33
C VAL A 383 -21.43 -9.92 11.31
N LEU A 384 -21.02 -9.59 12.55
CA LEU A 384 -20.83 -10.56 13.62
C LEU A 384 -22.07 -10.73 14.51
N GLY A 385 -23.06 -9.84 14.39
CA GLY A 385 -24.33 -9.89 15.13
C GLY A 385 -24.17 -9.68 16.63
N LYS A 386 -23.14 -8.92 17.06
CA LYS A 386 -22.81 -8.70 18.47
C LYS A 386 -22.33 -7.27 18.73
N PRO A 387 -22.58 -6.72 19.94
CA PRO A 387 -21.97 -5.45 20.35
C PRO A 387 -20.44 -5.53 20.32
N ILE A 388 -19.77 -4.42 20.00
CA ILE A 388 -18.32 -4.40 19.82
C ILE A 388 -17.55 -4.85 21.06
N ALA A 389 -18.08 -4.61 22.26
CA ALA A 389 -17.48 -5.06 23.52
C ALA A 389 -17.44 -6.59 23.64
N GLU A 390 -18.47 -7.29 23.15
CA GLU A 390 -18.48 -8.77 23.12
C GLU A 390 -17.56 -9.30 22.03
N VAL A 391 -17.53 -8.64 20.86
CA VAL A 391 -16.58 -8.95 19.79
C VAL A 391 -15.14 -8.80 20.30
N ASP A 392 -14.83 -7.75 21.07
CA ASP A 392 -13.51 -7.53 21.67
C ASP A 392 -13.10 -8.70 22.58
N LYS A 393 -14.04 -9.24 23.38
CA LYS A 393 -13.80 -10.41 24.23
C LYS A 393 -13.49 -11.66 23.40
N ASP A 394 -14.30 -11.93 22.38
CA ASP A 394 -14.13 -13.09 21.49
C ASP A 394 -12.82 -12.99 20.69
N TYR A 395 -12.50 -11.79 20.18
CA TYR A 395 -11.27 -11.47 19.47
C TYR A 395 -10.03 -11.71 20.34
N ARG A 396 -10.02 -11.20 21.58
CA ARG A 396 -8.92 -11.42 22.54
C ARG A 396 -8.75 -12.90 22.89
N ALA A 397 -9.84 -13.64 23.05
CA ALA A 397 -9.79 -15.08 23.27
C ALA A 397 -9.20 -15.81 22.07
N TRP A 398 -9.61 -15.44 20.85
CA TRP A 398 -9.08 -16.00 19.61
C TRP A 398 -7.58 -15.72 19.44
N ILE A 399 -7.10 -14.48 19.68
CA ILE A 399 -5.66 -14.16 19.61
C ILE A 399 -4.84 -15.05 20.55
N ARG A 400 -5.33 -15.31 21.76
CA ARG A 400 -4.61 -16.18 22.72
C ARG A 400 -4.47 -17.60 22.19
N GLY A 401 -5.42 -18.09 21.40
CA GLY A 401 -5.40 -19.41 20.77
C GLY A 401 -4.47 -19.54 19.56
N LEU A 402 -4.04 -18.43 18.94
CA LEU A 402 -3.16 -18.48 17.77
C LEU A 402 -1.75 -19.00 18.11
N PRO A 403 -1.08 -19.74 17.21
CA PRO A 403 0.31 -20.14 17.41
C PRO A 403 1.25 -18.91 17.40
N MET A 404 2.41 -19.06 18.04
CA MET A 404 3.52 -18.12 17.84
C MET A 404 4.25 -18.47 16.55
N VAL A 405 4.59 -17.47 15.77
CA VAL A 405 5.36 -17.64 14.52
C VAL A 405 6.85 -17.45 14.80
N ALA A 406 7.73 -18.18 14.12
CA ALA A 406 9.16 -17.97 14.25
C ALA A 406 9.55 -16.56 13.75
N GLU A 407 10.26 -15.80 14.58
CA GLU A 407 10.75 -14.44 14.24
C GLU A 407 12.25 -14.45 13.89
N GLN A 408 12.96 -15.49 14.32
CA GLN A 408 14.40 -15.69 14.10
C GLN A 408 14.70 -17.18 14.07
N ILE A 409 15.72 -17.57 13.30
CA ILE A 409 16.30 -18.92 13.39
C ILE A 409 17.19 -18.94 14.64
N LYS A 410 16.64 -19.40 15.78
CA LYS A 410 17.35 -19.42 17.07
C LYS A 410 18.39 -20.55 17.14
N PRO A 411 19.46 -20.41 17.93
CA PRO A 411 20.31 -21.53 18.32
C PRO A 411 19.47 -22.67 18.88
N GLY A 412 19.72 -23.89 18.45
CA GLY A 412 18.97 -25.08 18.82
C GLY A 412 17.75 -25.40 17.93
N LYS A 413 17.40 -24.56 16.95
CA LYS A 413 16.32 -24.82 15.99
C LYS A 413 16.83 -25.40 14.67
N ALA A 414 15.91 -25.91 13.87
CA ALA A 414 16.20 -26.45 12.55
C ALA A 414 16.84 -25.37 11.66
N GLY A 415 17.93 -25.73 11.00
CA GLY A 415 18.71 -24.83 10.16
C GLY A 415 19.42 -25.57 9.04
N ILE A 416 19.72 -24.83 7.98
CA ILE A 416 20.32 -25.37 6.76
C ILE A 416 21.86 -25.52 6.87
N GLY A 417 22.47 -25.18 8.00
CA GLY A 417 23.92 -25.14 8.17
C GLY A 417 24.61 -24.00 7.40
N ALA A 418 23.98 -22.83 7.40
CA ALA A 418 24.48 -21.62 6.78
C ALA A 418 23.92 -20.38 7.51
N GLU A 419 24.67 -19.27 7.46
CA GLU A 419 24.16 -17.95 7.81
C GLU A 419 23.53 -17.30 6.59
N VAL A 420 22.34 -16.73 6.78
CA VAL A 420 21.52 -16.18 5.70
C VAL A 420 21.15 -14.75 6.04
N ASP A 421 21.46 -13.85 5.12
CA ASP A 421 21.09 -12.43 5.17
C ASP A 421 19.83 -12.18 4.33
N PRO A 422 19.13 -11.03 4.52
CA PRO A 422 17.98 -10.66 3.69
C PRO A 422 18.26 -10.57 2.18
N GLY A 423 19.52 -10.42 1.77
CA GLY A 423 19.90 -10.29 0.38
C GLY A 423 19.66 -8.89 -0.20
N SER A 424 19.64 -8.80 -1.52
CA SER A 424 19.46 -7.55 -2.27
C SER A 424 18.04 -7.34 -2.80
N GLY A 425 17.04 -8.03 -2.23
CA GLY A 425 15.61 -7.91 -2.58
C GLY A 425 15.02 -9.11 -3.31
N ASP A 426 15.85 -9.94 -3.95
CA ASP A 426 15.43 -11.13 -4.73
C ASP A 426 15.17 -12.39 -3.89
N GLY A 427 15.33 -12.26 -2.57
CA GLY A 427 15.26 -13.35 -1.61
C GLY A 427 16.49 -13.43 -0.70
N PRO A 428 16.43 -14.29 0.33
CA PRO A 428 17.50 -14.46 1.30
C PRO A 428 18.79 -14.98 0.65
N VAL A 429 19.95 -14.48 1.08
CA VAL A 429 21.25 -14.82 0.50
C VAL A 429 22.14 -15.52 1.53
N ILE A 430 22.79 -16.61 1.11
CA ILE A 430 23.78 -17.30 1.93
C ILE A 430 25.01 -16.40 2.12
N ALA A 431 25.16 -15.87 3.33
CA ALA A 431 26.27 -15.01 3.72
C ALA A 431 27.51 -15.83 4.08
N GLU A 432 27.31 -16.87 4.88
CA GLU A 432 28.35 -17.81 5.31
C GLU A 432 27.84 -19.24 5.29
N ILE A 433 28.74 -20.20 5.09
CA ILE A 433 28.37 -21.62 5.00
C ILE A 433 29.25 -22.45 5.93
N ASP A 434 28.61 -23.30 6.72
CA ASP A 434 29.32 -24.18 7.65
C ASP A 434 30.14 -25.18 6.85
N ARG A 435 31.46 -25.22 7.09
CA ARG A 435 32.40 -26.03 6.28
C ARG A 435 32.02 -27.52 6.24
N ASN A 436 31.43 -28.02 7.31
CA ASN A 436 31.02 -29.42 7.46
C ASN A 436 29.47 -29.58 7.47
N GLY A 437 28.73 -28.50 7.24
CA GLY A 437 27.28 -28.46 7.33
C GLY A 437 26.55 -29.03 6.10
N PRO A 438 25.24 -29.30 6.24
CA PRO A 438 24.43 -29.89 5.19
C PRO A 438 24.34 -29.02 3.93
N ALA A 439 24.19 -27.69 4.04
CA ALA A 439 24.21 -26.80 2.86
C ALA A 439 25.49 -26.97 2.01
N ARG A 440 26.67 -27.02 2.65
CA ARG A 440 27.94 -27.18 1.93
C ARG A 440 28.02 -28.54 1.24
N LYS A 441 27.61 -29.61 1.92
CA LYS A 441 27.56 -30.98 1.37
C LYS A 441 26.59 -31.10 0.20
N ALA A 442 25.48 -30.37 0.26
CA ALA A 442 24.48 -30.30 -0.79
C ALA A 442 24.93 -29.45 -2.01
N GLY A 443 26.08 -28.77 -1.92
CA GLY A 443 26.66 -28.00 -3.03
C GLY A 443 26.27 -26.52 -3.07
N LEU A 444 25.59 -26.02 -2.03
CA LEU A 444 25.34 -24.59 -1.85
C LEU A 444 26.64 -23.85 -1.55
N ARG A 445 26.64 -22.55 -1.86
CA ARG A 445 27.79 -21.66 -1.75
C ARG A 445 27.37 -20.30 -1.21
N ARG A 446 28.34 -19.58 -0.66
CA ARG A 446 28.19 -18.15 -0.34
C ARG A 446 27.77 -17.39 -1.60
N GLY A 447 26.76 -16.54 -1.45
CA GLY A 447 26.16 -15.75 -2.52
C GLY A 447 24.99 -16.42 -3.23
N ASP A 448 24.67 -17.68 -2.93
CA ASP A 448 23.44 -18.30 -3.42
C ASP A 448 22.21 -17.61 -2.80
N VAL A 449 21.22 -17.30 -3.62
CA VAL A 449 19.93 -16.75 -3.20
C VAL A 449 18.96 -17.90 -3.04
N ILE A 450 18.35 -18.06 -1.88
CA ILE A 450 17.34 -19.09 -1.62
C ILE A 450 16.00 -18.58 -2.14
N THR A 451 15.36 -19.34 -3.03
CA THR A 451 14.13 -18.91 -3.70
C THR A 451 12.91 -19.72 -3.30
N ALA A 452 13.07 -20.92 -2.75
CA ALA A 452 11.98 -21.72 -2.18
C ALA A 452 12.48 -22.83 -1.23
N ILE A 453 11.59 -23.29 -0.35
CA ILE A 453 11.71 -24.52 0.47
C ILE A 453 10.50 -25.41 0.20
N ASP A 454 10.73 -26.66 -0.21
CA ASP A 454 9.66 -27.64 -0.52
C ASP A 454 8.61 -27.06 -1.49
N GLY A 455 9.08 -26.31 -2.50
CA GLY A 455 8.22 -25.61 -3.46
C GLY A 455 7.53 -24.35 -2.93
N SER A 456 7.59 -24.06 -1.62
CA SER A 456 7.07 -22.83 -1.02
C SER A 456 8.05 -21.68 -1.25
N PRO A 457 7.66 -20.59 -1.94
CA PRO A 457 8.58 -19.48 -2.22
C PRO A 457 9.16 -18.83 -0.97
N THR A 458 10.41 -18.37 -1.05
CA THR A 458 11.12 -17.59 -0.02
C THR A 458 11.62 -16.28 -0.61
N ARG A 459 10.76 -15.27 -0.62
CA ARG A 459 10.98 -13.97 -1.26
C ARG A 459 11.63 -12.95 -0.34
N ASP A 460 11.55 -13.20 0.96
CA ASP A 460 12.23 -12.43 1.99
C ASP A 460 12.70 -13.33 3.15
N LEU A 461 13.48 -12.74 4.06
CA LEU A 461 14.05 -13.48 5.20
C LEU A 461 12.98 -13.97 6.18
N ASN A 462 11.88 -13.23 6.35
CA ASN A 462 10.83 -13.60 7.30
C ASN A 462 10.08 -14.83 6.81
N GLU A 463 9.80 -14.94 5.50
CA GLU A 463 9.22 -16.15 4.89
C GLU A 463 10.13 -17.36 5.12
N LEU A 464 11.44 -17.21 4.89
CA LEU A 464 12.41 -18.29 5.12
C LEU A 464 12.45 -18.72 6.59
N VAL A 465 12.53 -17.76 7.52
CA VAL A 465 12.53 -18.01 8.95
C VAL A 465 11.25 -18.71 9.40
N ARG A 466 10.10 -18.28 8.86
CA ARG A 466 8.80 -18.89 9.16
C ARG A 466 8.76 -20.34 8.70
N LEU A 467 9.08 -20.60 7.43
CA LEU A 467 9.05 -21.94 6.84
C LEU A 467 10.02 -22.90 7.55
N LEU A 468 11.24 -22.46 7.87
CA LEU A 468 12.17 -23.28 8.66
C LEU A 468 11.72 -23.47 10.11
N GLY A 469 11.02 -22.48 10.68
CA GLY A 469 10.48 -22.57 12.03
C GLY A 469 9.33 -23.57 12.19
N GLU A 470 8.70 -23.97 11.08
CA GLU A 470 7.66 -25.00 10.98
C GLU A 470 8.25 -26.42 10.79
N ARG A 471 9.58 -26.56 10.79
CA ARG A 471 10.30 -27.83 10.59
C ARG A 471 11.09 -28.24 11.83
N ASP A 472 11.36 -29.53 11.92
CA ASP A 472 12.13 -30.13 13.00
C ASP A 472 13.57 -30.45 12.56
N VAL A 473 14.46 -30.59 13.56
CA VAL A 473 15.84 -31.04 13.31
C VAL A 473 15.78 -32.49 12.83
N GLY A 474 16.45 -32.77 11.71
CA GLY A 474 16.43 -34.08 11.06
C GLY A 474 15.48 -34.17 9.86
N ASP A 475 14.60 -33.19 9.65
CA ASP A 475 13.77 -33.14 8.44
C ASP A 475 14.64 -33.00 7.19
N GLU A 476 14.28 -33.70 6.12
CA GLU A 476 14.84 -33.49 4.80
C GLU A 476 13.99 -32.46 4.05
N VAL A 477 14.63 -31.42 3.52
CA VAL A 477 13.96 -30.37 2.74
C VAL A 477 14.61 -30.22 1.36
N GLU A 478 13.81 -29.83 0.39
CA GLU A 478 14.29 -29.41 -0.93
C GLU A 478 14.42 -27.88 -0.99
N LEU A 479 15.64 -27.38 -1.15
CA LEU A 479 15.91 -25.96 -1.34
C LEU A 479 16.06 -25.64 -2.81
N SER A 480 15.29 -24.67 -3.29
CA SER A 480 15.54 -24.02 -4.58
C SER A 480 16.46 -22.82 -4.37
N TYR A 481 17.44 -22.64 -5.25
CA TYR A 481 18.38 -21.53 -5.18
C TYR A 481 18.71 -20.95 -6.55
N ARG A 482 19.20 -19.71 -6.54
CA ARG A 482 19.77 -19.00 -7.68
C ARG A 482 21.25 -18.66 -7.39
N ARG A 483 22.13 -18.95 -8.35
CA ARG A 483 23.55 -18.60 -8.35
C ARG A 483 23.88 -17.85 -9.64
N GLY A 484 23.96 -16.52 -9.56
CA GLY A 484 24.01 -15.69 -10.77
C GLY A 484 22.72 -15.86 -11.57
N SER A 485 22.82 -16.30 -12.82
CA SER A 485 21.67 -16.64 -13.68
C SER A 485 21.31 -18.14 -13.65
N THR A 486 22.04 -18.97 -12.91
CA THR A 486 21.76 -20.40 -12.80
C THR A 486 20.76 -20.64 -11.68
N HIS A 487 19.72 -21.42 -11.96
CA HIS A 487 18.77 -21.92 -10.96
C HIS A 487 19.02 -23.40 -10.72
N GLY A 488 18.79 -23.87 -9.51
CA GLY A 488 18.92 -25.27 -9.17
C GLY A 488 18.16 -25.64 -7.91
N THR A 489 18.09 -26.94 -7.64
CA THR A 489 17.54 -27.49 -6.42
C THR A 489 18.58 -28.37 -5.73
N VAL A 490 18.51 -28.43 -4.41
CA VAL A 490 19.31 -29.36 -3.59
C VAL A 490 18.44 -29.94 -2.49
N ARG A 491 18.73 -31.17 -2.08
CA ARG A 491 18.14 -31.77 -0.88
C ARG A 491 19.15 -31.76 0.24
N LEU A 492 18.67 -31.41 1.43
CA LEU A 492 19.51 -31.44 2.62
C LEU A 492 18.70 -31.76 3.88
N THR A 493 19.39 -32.35 4.85
CA THR A 493 18.82 -32.60 6.18
C THR A 493 19.06 -31.39 7.08
N LEU A 494 18.00 -30.88 7.69
CA LEU A 494 18.08 -29.77 8.65
C LEU A 494 18.84 -30.21 9.90
N ILE A 495 19.79 -29.38 10.31
CA ILE A 495 20.59 -29.59 11.52
C ILE A 495 20.18 -28.60 12.60
N ARG A 496 20.63 -28.90 13.82
CA ARG A 496 20.53 -27.98 14.94
C ARG A 496 21.49 -26.80 14.69
N ARG A 497 20.95 -25.58 14.62
CA ARG A 497 21.72 -24.33 14.53
C ARG A 497 22.48 -24.01 15.81
#